data_AF-A0ABC9Z6P9-F1
#
_entry.id   AF-A0ABC9Z6P9-F1
#
_cell.length_a   1.000
_cell.length_b   1.000
_cell.length_c   1.000
_cell.angle_alpha   90.00
_cell.angle_beta   90.00
_cell.angle_gamma   90.00
#
_symmetry.space_group_name_H-M   'P 1'
#
loop_
_entity.id
_entity.type
_entity.pdbx_description
1 polymer ?
#
loop_
_entity_poly.entity_id
_entity_poly.type
_entity_poly.pdbx_seq_one_letter_code
_entity_poly.pdbx_strand_id
1 'polypeptide(L)'
;MDQTHLGQWVSDEEFRLSRELGNIALFFELNLDEDEIRRVQEVYGQVAGRLGPHQRARTMIQQYPALTLVSLLGHAGLSYEQGRFWDGFWSELGLPREQEFENALRAALGRLLRRFGMREFPELQGDYVRVMTMHAGIPVHCLGDLVDVIEHHLAVGREPTGAAVFEWLTEPGMAYRLNSLDVPVRNFLQLGGEAAVDIIDRILDFIEFTAEHTDVWNDLTVDSSTTGLPTLLLEGLIDRLRERPFGQGPAAVGAAARGHVPLLGFSEADRQITVGLPYPASEPEQPWKVSFDGDTRERYAERGWGVVDGAAHPLTPVPVIRPVREVVLRHAGSAAEHRIPLVDKSDPLLLFDLEGMLLHRRSALPRDEVFAVHPHDAVIVDAASGEPVASSENLGSPAGWRGWQARTVDLSGRDAIRLQRNGGDLCPTREVRAVGAPRLELAYPLEGVSTTSGLSVYPTRPIITLPPCPRPGSQ
;
A
#
# COMPACT_ATOMS: atom_id res chain seq x y z
N MET A 1 38.88 13.01 -9.27
CA MET A 1 38.30 13.51 -10.53
C MET A 1 38.94 14.85 -10.86
N ASP A 2 39.44 15.06 -12.08
CA ASP A 2 39.99 16.35 -12.52
C ASP A 2 38.89 17.44 -12.55
N GLN A 3 39.23 18.73 -12.41
CA GLN A 3 38.27 19.82 -12.21
C GLN A 3 37.24 19.94 -13.34
N THR A 4 37.71 19.85 -14.59
CA THR A 4 36.85 19.91 -15.79
C THR A 4 35.91 18.71 -15.86
N HIS A 5 36.39 17.54 -15.46
CA HIS A 5 35.64 16.29 -15.49
C HIS A 5 34.54 16.26 -14.41
N LEU A 6 34.79 16.84 -13.23
CA LEU A 6 33.76 16.97 -12.19
C LEU A 6 32.64 17.92 -12.63
N GLY A 7 32.98 19.10 -13.17
CA GLY A 7 31.98 20.08 -13.59
C GLY A 7 31.04 19.57 -14.69
N GLN A 8 31.60 18.81 -15.65
CA GLN A 8 30.81 18.16 -16.68
C GLN A 8 29.88 17.09 -16.10
N TRP A 9 30.41 16.19 -15.27
CA TRP A 9 29.62 15.15 -14.62
C TRP A 9 28.46 15.73 -13.79
N VAL A 10 28.72 16.77 -12.98
CA VAL A 10 27.68 17.43 -12.16
C VAL A 10 26.57 18.00 -13.03
N SER A 11 26.91 18.58 -14.17
CA SER A 11 25.93 19.17 -15.09
C SER A 11 25.10 18.09 -15.78
N ASP A 12 25.73 17.00 -16.22
CA ASP A 12 25.06 15.86 -16.85
C ASP A 12 24.13 15.15 -15.86
N GLU A 13 24.58 14.96 -14.61
CA GLU A 13 23.82 14.30 -13.56
C GLU A 13 22.64 15.16 -13.07
N GLU A 14 22.84 16.48 -12.89
CA GLU A 14 21.77 17.41 -12.58
C GLU A 14 20.68 17.39 -13.66
N PHE A 15 21.06 17.30 -14.94
CA PHE A 15 20.13 17.21 -16.05
C PHE A 15 19.37 15.88 -16.06
N ARG A 16 20.06 14.76 -15.85
CA ARG A 16 19.45 13.42 -15.75
C ARG A 16 18.42 13.36 -14.63
N LEU A 17 18.84 13.68 -13.40
CA LEU A 17 18.00 13.65 -12.22
C LEU A 17 16.82 14.63 -12.33
N SER A 18 17.03 15.82 -12.90
CA SER A 18 15.92 16.77 -13.13
C SER A 18 14.81 16.19 -14.00
N ARG A 19 15.16 15.39 -15.02
CA ARG A 19 14.16 14.76 -15.90
C ARG A 19 13.44 13.61 -15.21
N GLU A 20 14.15 12.79 -14.46
CA GLU A 20 13.58 11.64 -13.76
C GLU A 20 12.68 12.07 -12.60
N LEU A 21 13.13 13.03 -11.78
CA LEU A 21 12.33 13.61 -10.69
C LEU A 21 11.02 14.23 -11.19
N GLY A 22 10.99 14.74 -12.43
CA GLY A 22 9.79 15.31 -13.05
C GLY A 22 8.72 14.27 -13.43
N ASN A 23 9.02 12.97 -13.34
CA ASN A 23 8.12 11.88 -13.73
C ASN A 23 7.63 11.03 -12.55
N ILE A 24 8.00 11.40 -11.31
CA ILE A 24 7.69 10.63 -10.11
C ILE A 24 6.94 11.49 -9.09
N ALA A 25 6.10 10.85 -8.27
CA ALA A 25 5.38 11.52 -7.20
C ALA A 25 6.16 11.46 -5.87
N LEU A 26 6.81 10.33 -5.61
CA LEU A 26 7.57 10.06 -4.39
C LEU A 26 9.01 9.68 -4.72
N PHE A 27 9.97 10.04 -3.85
CA PHE A 27 11.39 9.90 -4.19
C PHE A 27 11.84 8.44 -4.32
N PHE A 28 11.28 7.52 -3.52
CA PHE A 28 11.62 6.10 -3.63
C PHE A 28 11.29 5.51 -5.02
N GLU A 29 10.36 6.12 -5.78
CA GLU A 29 10.01 5.71 -7.15
C GLU A 29 11.14 5.99 -8.15
N LEU A 30 12.09 6.88 -7.80
CA LEU A 30 13.31 7.10 -8.59
C LEU A 30 14.18 5.84 -8.65
N ASN A 31 14.04 4.95 -7.66
CA ASN A 31 14.68 3.64 -7.62
C ASN A 31 16.22 3.69 -7.69
N LEU A 32 16.84 4.69 -7.06
CA LEU A 32 18.29 4.74 -6.91
C LEU A 32 18.77 3.70 -5.90
N ASP A 33 19.92 3.09 -6.17
CA ASP A 33 20.61 2.23 -5.20
C ASP A 33 21.43 3.06 -4.19
N GLU A 34 22.01 2.38 -3.20
CA GLU A 34 22.79 3.02 -2.13
C GLU A 34 24.03 3.72 -2.69
N ASP A 35 24.72 3.09 -3.65
CA ASP A 35 25.95 3.60 -4.25
C ASP A 35 25.69 4.88 -5.08
N GLU A 36 24.57 4.93 -5.80
CA GLU A 36 24.11 6.10 -6.55
C GLU A 36 23.80 7.26 -5.62
N ILE A 37 23.06 7.02 -4.53
CA ILE A 37 22.74 8.07 -3.54
C ILE A 37 24.01 8.59 -2.88
N ARG A 38 24.90 7.69 -2.42
CA ARG A 38 26.17 8.06 -1.81
C ARG A 38 27.06 8.84 -2.77
N ARG A 39 27.10 8.44 -4.06
CA ARG A 39 27.85 9.18 -5.09
C ARG A 39 27.30 10.58 -5.31
N VAL A 40 25.97 10.74 -5.35
CA VAL A 40 25.33 12.07 -5.45
C VAL A 40 25.68 12.92 -4.23
N GLN A 41 25.60 12.37 -3.02
CA GLN A 41 25.95 13.07 -1.77
C GLN A 41 27.43 13.46 -1.73
N GLU A 42 28.34 12.55 -2.09
CA GLU A 42 29.78 12.81 -2.13
C GLU A 42 30.08 13.97 -3.09
N VAL A 43 29.56 13.91 -4.31
CA VAL A 43 29.78 14.97 -5.30
C VAL A 43 29.13 16.28 -4.87
N TYR A 44 27.92 16.24 -4.31
CA TYR A 44 27.25 17.41 -3.75
C TYR A 44 28.12 18.08 -2.68
N GLY A 45 28.67 17.30 -1.75
CA GLY A 45 29.61 17.76 -0.72
C GLY A 45 30.88 18.36 -1.31
N GLN A 46 31.50 17.70 -2.30
CA GLN A 46 32.70 18.20 -2.98
C GLN A 46 32.47 19.54 -3.70
N VAL A 47 31.33 19.70 -4.40
CA VAL A 47 30.97 20.95 -5.09
C VAL A 47 30.69 22.04 -4.06
N ALA A 48 29.88 21.75 -3.04
CA ALA A 48 29.56 22.70 -1.99
C ALA A 48 30.81 23.15 -1.20
N GLY A 49 31.75 22.25 -0.93
CA GLY A 49 33.01 22.53 -0.23
C GLY A 49 33.95 23.48 -0.99
N ARG A 50 33.83 23.57 -2.32
CA ARG A 50 34.59 24.51 -3.17
C ARG A 50 33.98 25.90 -3.21
N LEU A 51 32.73 26.06 -2.78
CA LEU A 51 32.03 27.32 -2.75
C LEU A 51 32.28 28.04 -1.42
N GLY A 52 32.41 29.37 -1.49
CA GLY A 52 32.46 30.21 -0.30
C GLY A 52 31.14 30.14 0.48
N PRO A 53 31.16 30.24 1.83
CA PRO A 53 29.97 30.05 2.70
C PRO A 53 28.75 30.87 2.25
N HIS A 54 28.97 32.14 1.90
CA HIS A 54 27.91 33.08 1.53
C HIS A 54 27.21 32.75 0.20
N GLN A 55 27.85 32.00 -0.70
CA GLN A 55 27.29 31.66 -2.01
C GLN A 55 26.83 30.20 -2.08
N ARG A 56 27.41 29.33 -1.25
CA ARG A 56 27.18 27.88 -1.25
C ARG A 56 25.71 27.51 -1.32
N ALA A 57 24.92 27.94 -0.33
CA ALA A 57 23.51 27.60 -0.25
C ALA A 57 22.73 28.03 -1.49
N ARG A 58 22.93 29.28 -1.92
CA ARG A 58 22.26 29.83 -3.10
C ARG A 58 22.63 29.08 -4.37
N THR A 59 23.92 28.84 -4.58
CA THR A 59 24.43 28.15 -5.78
C THR A 59 23.90 26.72 -5.84
N MET A 60 24.01 25.94 -4.75
CA MET A 60 23.53 24.56 -4.75
C MET A 60 22.02 24.51 -5.03
N ILE A 61 21.21 25.29 -4.32
CA ILE A 61 19.75 25.26 -4.46
C ILE A 61 19.27 25.77 -5.84
N GLN A 62 19.93 26.79 -6.40
CA GLN A 62 19.47 27.44 -7.65
C GLN A 62 20.03 26.76 -8.90
N GLN A 63 21.31 26.38 -8.88
CA GLN A 63 22.00 25.80 -10.04
C GLN A 63 21.93 24.28 -10.08
N TYR A 64 21.86 23.62 -8.91
CA TYR A 64 21.82 22.16 -8.77
C TYR A 64 20.62 21.67 -7.95
N PRO A 65 19.39 22.09 -8.29
CA PRO A 65 18.16 21.77 -7.55
C PRO A 65 17.85 20.28 -7.46
N ALA A 66 18.13 19.49 -8.50
CA ALA A 66 17.89 18.05 -8.49
C ALA A 66 18.90 17.35 -7.58
N LEU A 67 20.20 17.66 -7.71
CA LEU A 67 21.21 17.15 -6.79
C LEU A 67 20.91 17.53 -5.34
N THR A 68 20.51 18.79 -5.07
CA THR A 68 20.09 19.21 -3.73
C THR A 68 18.96 18.33 -3.20
N LEU A 69 17.94 18.07 -4.02
CA LEU A 69 16.78 17.30 -3.59
C LEU A 69 17.13 15.82 -3.37
N VAL A 70 17.86 15.19 -4.29
CA VAL A 70 18.31 13.80 -4.17
C VAL A 70 19.24 13.62 -2.96
N SER A 71 20.17 14.53 -2.70
CA SER A 71 21.03 14.45 -1.51
C SER A 71 20.24 14.49 -0.20
N LEU A 72 19.22 15.36 -0.11
CA LEU A 72 18.37 15.49 1.09
C LEU A 72 17.47 14.26 1.30
N LEU A 73 16.76 13.83 0.24
CA LEU A 73 15.79 12.74 0.32
C LEU A 73 16.49 11.37 0.41
N GLY A 74 17.61 11.19 -0.30
CA GLY A 74 18.45 10.01 -0.18
C GLY A 74 19.01 9.84 1.23
N HIS A 75 19.43 10.93 1.89
CA HIS A 75 19.87 10.88 3.29
C HIS A 75 18.74 10.42 4.23
N ALA A 76 17.51 10.87 3.98
CA ALA A 76 16.35 10.45 4.76
C ALA A 76 16.05 8.95 4.61
N GLY A 77 16.30 8.36 3.43
CA GLY A 77 16.09 6.93 3.16
C GLY A 77 17.17 6.03 3.76
N LEU A 78 18.44 6.42 3.67
CA LEU A 78 19.57 5.56 4.09
C LEU A 78 19.90 5.65 5.57
N SER A 79 19.87 6.85 6.17
CA SER A 79 20.61 7.11 7.42
C SER A 79 19.81 7.92 8.44
N TYR A 80 18.47 7.86 8.37
CA TYR A 80 17.66 8.55 9.37
C TYR A 80 17.75 7.89 10.74
N GLU A 81 18.51 8.52 11.64
CA GLU A 81 18.39 8.32 13.09
C GLU A 81 17.57 9.46 13.72
N GLN A 82 16.57 9.10 14.54
CA GLN A 82 15.64 10.06 15.13
C GLN A 82 16.37 11.21 15.84
N GLY A 83 16.07 12.44 15.45
CA GLY A 83 16.63 13.66 16.04
C GLY A 83 18.04 14.04 15.60
N ARG A 84 18.70 13.22 14.77
CA ARG A 84 20.09 13.46 14.29
C ARG A 84 20.23 13.65 12.79
N PHE A 85 19.11 13.81 12.07
CA PHE A 85 19.10 13.96 10.61
C PHE A 85 20.20 14.92 10.09
N TRP A 86 20.25 16.14 10.61
CA TRP A 86 21.19 17.15 10.12
C TRP A 86 22.63 16.85 10.47
N ASP A 87 22.91 16.31 11.66
CA ASP A 87 24.27 15.94 12.04
C ASP A 87 24.81 14.83 11.13
N GLY A 88 23.98 13.82 10.84
CA GLY A 88 24.31 12.79 9.84
C GLY A 88 24.48 13.36 8.43
N PHE A 89 23.59 14.25 8.00
CA PHE A 89 23.62 14.83 6.65
C PHE A 89 24.92 15.61 6.41
N TRP A 90 25.32 16.47 7.35
CA TRP A 90 26.57 17.23 7.23
C TRP A 90 27.80 16.32 7.25
N SER A 91 27.78 15.28 8.10
CA SER A 91 28.84 14.29 8.17
C SER A 91 29.01 13.54 6.84
N GLU A 92 27.92 13.08 6.23
CA GLU A 92 27.95 12.34 4.96
C GLU A 92 28.46 13.22 3.81
N LEU A 93 28.09 14.51 3.80
CA LEU A 93 28.62 15.47 2.83
C LEU A 93 30.10 15.85 3.06
N GLY A 94 30.70 15.44 4.18
CA GLY A 94 32.06 15.85 4.56
C GLY A 94 32.19 17.35 4.83
N LEU A 95 31.11 18.00 5.27
CA LEU A 95 31.06 19.45 5.50
C LEU A 95 30.82 19.77 6.99
N PRO A 96 31.39 20.88 7.50
CA PRO A 96 31.01 21.36 8.83
C PRO A 96 29.55 21.81 8.81
N ARG A 97 28.83 21.54 9.90
CA ARG A 97 27.45 21.98 10.06
C ARG A 97 27.34 23.50 9.98
N GLU A 98 26.52 23.98 9.05
CA GLU A 98 26.32 25.41 8.77
C GLU A 98 24.84 25.76 8.87
N GLN A 99 24.46 26.50 9.93
CA GLN A 99 23.05 26.78 10.22
C GLN A 99 22.35 27.61 9.12
N GLU A 100 23.07 28.53 8.48
CA GLU A 100 22.51 29.33 7.39
C GLU A 100 22.17 28.46 6.17
N PHE A 101 23.07 27.53 5.81
CA PHE A 101 22.82 26.61 4.70
C PHE A 101 21.71 25.62 5.07
N GLU A 102 21.70 25.08 6.29
CA GLU A 102 20.61 24.24 6.79
C GLU A 102 19.23 24.93 6.67
N ASN A 103 19.14 26.18 7.12
CA ASN A 103 17.91 26.96 7.04
C ASN A 103 17.48 27.24 5.59
N ALA A 104 18.45 27.49 4.71
CA ALA A 104 18.19 27.68 3.28
C ALA A 104 17.64 26.40 2.62
N LEU A 105 18.18 25.22 2.97
CA LEU A 105 17.69 23.92 2.50
C LEU A 105 16.26 23.67 2.97
N ARG A 106 15.98 23.87 4.27
CA ARG A 106 14.62 23.76 4.85
C ARG A 106 13.62 24.66 4.10
N ALA A 107 13.97 25.93 3.91
CA ALA A 107 13.11 26.89 3.22
C ALA A 107 12.94 26.58 1.71
N ALA A 108 13.88 25.87 1.10
CA ALA A 108 13.83 25.50 -0.31
C ALA A 108 13.03 24.22 -0.57
N LEU A 109 12.97 23.27 0.37
CA LEU A 109 12.39 21.93 0.18
C LEU A 109 11.02 21.97 -0.53
N GLY A 110 10.03 22.68 0.02
CA GLY A 110 8.70 22.73 -0.59
C GLY A 110 8.67 23.36 -1.98
N ARG A 111 9.57 24.31 -2.29
CA ARG A 111 9.70 24.88 -3.64
C ARG A 111 10.37 23.90 -4.60
N LEU A 112 11.32 23.10 -4.13
CA LEU A 112 11.98 22.07 -4.94
C LEU A 112 11.01 20.94 -5.28
N LEU A 113 10.24 20.45 -4.29
CA LEU A 113 9.19 19.46 -4.51
C LEU A 113 8.18 19.93 -5.56
N ARG A 114 7.66 21.16 -5.42
CA ARG A 114 6.78 21.77 -6.44
C ARG A 114 7.41 21.90 -7.82
N ARG A 115 8.68 22.27 -7.87
CA ARG A 115 9.40 22.45 -9.13
C ARG A 115 9.42 21.16 -9.95
N PHE A 116 9.53 20.01 -9.28
CA PHE A 116 9.54 18.70 -9.93
C PHE A 116 8.17 18.02 -9.96
N GLY A 117 7.10 18.68 -9.50
CA GLY A 117 5.75 18.10 -9.49
C GLY A 117 5.56 16.94 -8.51
N MET A 118 6.45 16.81 -7.52
CA MET A 118 6.38 15.74 -6.52
C MET A 118 5.23 15.99 -5.54
N ARG A 119 4.74 14.92 -4.92
CA ARG A 119 3.64 14.97 -3.95
C ARG A 119 3.96 15.91 -2.79
N GLU A 120 2.99 16.74 -2.40
CA GLU A 120 3.10 17.53 -1.18
C GLU A 120 2.38 16.84 -0.01
N PHE A 121 2.80 17.18 1.22
CA PHE A 121 2.17 16.71 2.46
C PHE A 121 1.75 17.92 3.32
N PRO A 122 0.62 18.58 3.01
CA PRO A 122 0.13 19.76 3.72
C PRO A 122 -0.05 19.53 5.24
N GLU A 123 -0.36 18.30 5.65
CA GLU A 123 -0.53 17.87 7.04
C GLU A 123 0.77 17.97 7.84
N LEU A 124 1.92 17.99 7.14
CA LEU A 124 3.27 18.02 7.70
C LEU A 124 3.93 19.40 7.54
N GLN A 125 3.14 20.45 7.30
CA GLN A 125 3.68 21.81 7.17
C GLN A 125 4.57 22.20 8.35
N GLY A 126 5.81 22.61 8.05
CA GLY A 126 6.81 22.98 9.04
C GLY A 126 7.67 21.82 9.56
N ASP A 127 7.29 20.56 9.30
CA ASP A 127 8.09 19.38 9.66
C ASP A 127 8.83 18.81 8.45
N TYR A 128 9.91 19.50 8.09
CA TYR A 128 10.72 19.17 6.91
C TYR A 128 11.29 17.76 6.95
N VAL A 129 11.70 17.28 8.14
CA VAL A 129 12.29 15.94 8.27
C VAL A 129 11.23 14.88 8.00
N ARG A 130 10.02 15.03 8.56
CA ARG A 130 8.93 14.10 8.26
C ARG A 130 8.55 14.14 6.78
N VAL A 131 8.51 15.31 6.14
CA VAL A 131 8.29 15.41 4.69
C VAL A 131 9.37 14.62 3.92
N MET A 132 10.64 14.79 4.26
CA MET A 132 11.72 14.04 3.60
C MET A 132 11.59 12.52 3.81
N THR A 133 11.26 12.07 5.02
CA THR A 133 11.03 10.64 5.29
C THR A 133 9.80 10.09 4.55
N MET A 134 8.75 10.90 4.34
CA MET A 134 7.58 10.48 3.56
C MET A 134 7.94 10.22 2.08
N HIS A 135 8.81 11.04 1.51
CA HIS A 135 9.29 10.82 0.14
C HIS A 135 10.23 9.61 0.04
N ALA A 136 10.99 9.33 1.10
CA ALA A 136 11.88 8.17 1.15
C ALA A 136 11.14 6.82 1.31
N GLY A 137 9.84 6.83 1.64
CA GLY A 137 9.04 5.62 1.80
C GLY A 137 9.34 4.89 3.10
N ILE A 138 9.63 3.59 3.01
CA ILE A 138 10.00 2.74 4.15
C ILE A 138 11.53 2.63 4.21
N PRO A 139 12.19 3.19 5.23
CA PRO A 139 13.63 3.03 5.41
C PRO A 139 14.01 1.57 5.67
N VAL A 140 15.18 1.15 5.16
CA VAL A 140 15.67 -0.23 5.26
C VAL A 140 15.76 -0.72 6.70
N HIS A 141 16.23 0.13 7.62
CA HIS A 141 16.35 -0.23 9.03
C HIS A 141 15.01 -0.51 9.73
N CYS A 142 13.89 -0.02 9.17
CA CYS A 142 12.56 -0.27 9.71
C CYS A 142 11.92 -1.57 9.20
N LEU A 143 12.55 -2.27 8.24
CA LEU A 143 11.95 -3.43 7.58
C LEU A 143 11.69 -4.60 8.52
N GLY A 144 12.57 -4.82 9.49
CA GLY A 144 12.45 -5.94 10.43
C GLY A 144 11.12 -5.92 11.18
N ASP A 145 10.78 -4.78 11.78
CA ASP A 145 9.52 -4.60 12.52
C ASP A 145 8.30 -4.70 11.61
N LEU A 146 8.39 -4.20 10.37
CA LEU A 146 7.32 -4.31 9.39
C LEU A 146 7.04 -5.76 8.99
N VAL A 147 8.09 -6.54 8.68
CA VAL A 147 7.95 -7.97 8.34
C VAL A 147 7.34 -8.74 9.51
N ASP A 148 7.77 -8.46 10.75
CA ASP A 148 7.22 -9.12 11.94
C ASP A 148 5.73 -8.77 12.17
N VAL A 149 5.31 -7.54 11.84
CA VAL A 149 3.90 -7.13 11.84
C VAL A 149 3.10 -7.86 10.76
N ILE A 150 3.66 -8.03 9.56
CA ILE A 150 3.05 -8.80 8.47
C ILE A 150 2.92 -10.28 8.85
N GLU A 151 3.95 -10.89 9.43
CA GLU A 151 3.91 -12.27 9.95
C GLU A 151 2.74 -12.43 10.94
N HIS A 152 2.59 -11.48 11.87
CA HIS A 152 1.51 -11.54 12.85
C HIS A 152 0.12 -11.40 12.22
N HIS A 153 -0.03 -10.51 11.23
CA HIS A 153 -1.28 -10.32 10.48
C HIS A 153 -1.70 -11.62 9.77
N LEU A 154 -0.77 -12.26 9.06
CA LEU A 154 -1.03 -13.50 8.33
C LEU A 154 -1.28 -14.69 9.26
N ALA A 155 -0.58 -14.78 10.38
CA ALA A 155 -0.76 -15.85 11.36
C ALA A 155 -2.16 -15.88 12.00
N VAL A 156 -2.86 -14.75 12.03
CA VAL A 156 -4.25 -14.65 12.50
C VAL A 156 -5.26 -14.95 11.35
N GLY A 157 -4.78 -15.40 10.19
CA GLY A 157 -5.62 -15.80 9.06
C GLY A 157 -6.36 -14.64 8.41
N ARG A 158 -5.71 -13.48 8.32
CA ARG A 158 -6.22 -12.29 7.62
C ARG A 158 -5.75 -12.29 6.16
N GLU A 159 -6.44 -11.50 5.34
CA GLU A 159 -6.14 -11.37 3.91
C GLU A 159 -4.71 -10.85 3.69
N PRO A 160 -3.92 -11.45 2.79
CA PRO A 160 -2.56 -11.03 2.49
C PRO A 160 -2.54 -9.82 1.54
N THR A 161 -3.17 -8.71 1.95
CA THR A 161 -3.15 -7.45 1.20
C THR A 161 -2.70 -6.30 2.11
N GLY A 162 -2.01 -5.31 1.56
CA GLY A 162 -1.55 -4.12 2.27
C GLY A 162 -2.69 -3.31 2.86
N ALA A 163 -3.83 -3.27 2.18
CA ALA A 163 -5.04 -2.65 2.69
C ALA A 163 -5.59 -3.38 3.92
N ALA A 164 -5.63 -4.72 3.89
CA ALA A 164 -6.05 -5.52 5.04
C ALA A 164 -5.08 -5.38 6.23
N VAL A 165 -3.76 -5.36 5.98
CA VAL A 165 -2.73 -5.09 7.00
C VAL A 165 -2.99 -3.73 7.65
N PHE A 166 -3.23 -2.69 6.86
CA PHE A 166 -3.43 -1.35 7.39
C PHE A 166 -4.75 -1.19 8.14
N GLU A 167 -5.85 -1.79 7.64
CA GLU A 167 -7.11 -1.83 8.38
C GLU A 167 -6.94 -2.55 9.72
N TRP A 168 -6.25 -3.69 9.74
CA TRP A 168 -5.96 -4.42 10.98
C TRP A 168 -5.12 -3.61 11.96
N LEU A 169 -4.11 -2.87 11.50
CA LEU A 169 -3.30 -1.98 12.33
C LEU A 169 -4.10 -0.80 12.91
N THR A 170 -5.15 -0.36 12.21
CA THR A 170 -5.96 0.81 12.55
C THR A 170 -7.36 0.48 13.08
N GLU A 171 -7.67 -0.80 13.30
CA GLU A 171 -8.93 -1.26 13.87
C GLU A 171 -9.30 -0.44 15.14
N PRO A 172 -10.58 -0.01 15.29
CA PRO A 172 -11.00 0.77 16.44
C PRO A 172 -10.61 0.12 17.78
N GLY A 173 -9.87 0.86 18.61
CA GLY A 173 -9.35 0.37 19.89
C GLY A 173 -8.05 -0.45 19.82
N MET A 174 -7.54 -0.73 18.62
CA MET A 174 -6.32 -1.51 18.38
C MET A 174 -5.15 -0.67 17.83
N ALA A 175 -5.27 0.67 17.86
CA ALA A 175 -4.25 1.59 17.37
C ALA A 175 -2.86 1.41 18.03
N TYR A 176 -2.80 0.73 19.19
CA TYR A 176 -1.53 0.37 19.82
C TYR A 176 -0.67 -0.58 18.98
N ARG A 177 -1.26 -1.32 18.02
CA ARG A 177 -0.51 -2.19 17.10
C ARG A 177 0.47 -1.41 16.25
N LEU A 178 0.14 -0.17 15.88
CA LEU A 178 1.08 0.71 15.19
C LEU A 178 2.33 1.01 16.00
N ASN A 179 2.28 0.94 17.34
CA ASN A 179 3.43 1.27 18.18
C ASN A 179 4.59 0.28 18.03
N SER A 180 4.37 -0.90 17.46
CA SER A 180 5.45 -1.84 17.12
C SER A 180 6.21 -1.44 15.85
N LEU A 181 5.71 -0.45 15.10
CA LEU A 181 6.39 0.08 13.92
C LEU A 181 7.14 1.36 14.27
N ASP A 182 8.28 1.55 13.63
CA ASP A 182 9.03 2.80 13.68
C ASP A 182 8.21 4.00 13.17
N VAL A 183 8.55 5.20 13.67
CA VAL A 183 7.88 6.45 13.33
C VAL A 183 7.77 6.71 11.81
N PRO A 184 8.82 6.50 10.99
CA PRO A 184 8.73 6.69 9.54
C PRO A 184 7.68 5.79 8.90
N VAL A 185 7.66 4.49 9.26
CA VAL A 185 6.69 3.53 8.72
C VAL A 185 5.27 3.89 9.14
N ARG A 186 5.04 4.24 10.41
CA ARG A 186 3.72 4.70 10.87
C ARG A 186 3.21 5.89 10.07
N ASN A 187 4.06 6.91 9.87
CA ASN A 187 3.70 8.09 9.10
C ASN A 187 3.40 7.71 7.64
N PHE A 188 4.23 6.86 7.04
CA PHE A 188 4.07 6.41 5.68
C PHE A 188 2.76 5.66 5.47
N LEU A 189 2.40 4.72 6.36
CA LEU A 189 1.13 4.02 6.30
C LEU A 189 -0.08 4.96 6.49
N GLN A 190 0.05 5.97 7.36
CA GLN A 190 -1.05 6.91 7.65
C GLN A 190 -1.27 7.97 6.57
N LEU A 191 -0.20 8.44 5.92
CA LEU A 191 -0.23 9.60 5.02
C LEU A 191 0.18 9.28 3.58
N GLY A 192 0.73 8.09 3.33
CA GLY A 192 1.23 7.67 2.01
C GLY A 192 0.11 7.30 1.02
N GLY A 193 -1.12 7.09 1.49
CA GLY A 193 -2.27 6.76 0.64
C GLY A 193 -2.05 5.48 -0.18
N GLU A 194 -2.40 5.50 -1.45
CA GLU A 194 -2.28 4.36 -2.37
C GLU A 194 -0.85 3.80 -2.44
N ALA A 195 0.16 4.68 -2.47
CA ALA A 195 1.57 4.27 -2.55
C ALA A 195 2.02 3.42 -1.35
N ALA A 196 1.44 3.67 -0.17
CA ALA A 196 1.74 2.86 1.00
C ALA A 196 1.11 1.47 0.89
N VAL A 197 -0.14 1.38 0.43
CA VAL A 197 -0.82 0.09 0.21
C VAL A 197 -0.09 -0.73 -0.85
N ASP A 198 0.21 -0.13 -2.00
CA ASP A 198 0.91 -0.77 -3.12
C ASP A 198 2.29 -1.31 -2.74
N ILE A 199 3.09 -0.56 -1.96
CA ILE A 199 4.37 -1.10 -1.46
C ILE A 199 4.17 -2.30 -0.55
N ILE A 200 3.18 -2.28 0.36
CA ILE A 200 2.94 -3.42 1.25
C ILE A 200 2.43 -4.63 0.47
N ASP A 201 1.57 -4.45 -0.54
CA ASP A 201 1.15 -5.52 -1.46
C ASP A 201 2.37 -6.17 -2.13
N ARG A 202 3.30 -5.39 -2.69
CA ARG A 202 4.52 -5.91 -3.31
C ARG A 202 5.44 -6.64 -2.32
N ILE A 203 5.52 -6.18 -1.07
CA ILE A 203 6.25 -6.88 0.00
C ILE A 203 5.59 -8.23 0.29
N LEU A 204 4.25 -8.27 0.39
CA LEU A 204 3.48 -9.49 0.62
C LEU A 204 3.66 -10.49 -0.53
N ASP A 205 3.56 -10.04 -1.78
CA ASP A 205 3.81 -10.86 -2.98
C ASP A 205 5.22 -11.46 -2.96
N PHE A 206 6.23 -10.66 -2.61
CA PHE A 206 7.60 -11.16 -2.52
C PHE A 206 7.78 -12.16 -1.37
N ILE A 207 7.21 -11.88 -0.19
CA ILE A 207 7.21 -12.81 0.94
C ILE A 207 6.55 -14.13 0.55
N GLU A 208 5.37 -14.06 -0.07
CA GLU A 208 4.64 -15.22 -0.56
C GLU A 208 5.49 -16.05 -1.51
N PHE A 209 6.12 -15.38 -2.48
CA PHE A 209 7.02 -16.00 -3.43
C PHE A 209 8.18 -16.75 -2.73
N THR A 210 8.85 -16.12 -1.75
CA THR A 210 9.94 -16.76 -1.01
C THR A 210 9.47 -17.95 -0.17
N ALA A 211 8.25 -17.90 0.37
CA ALA A 211 7.66 -18.97 1.14
C ALA A 211 7.26 -20.18 0.27
N GLU A 212 6.89 -19.96 -1.00
CA GLU A 212 6.64 -21.04 -1.97
C GLU A 212 7.92 -21.69 -2.50
N HIS A 213 9.00 -20.93 -2.57
CA HIS A 213 10.23 -21.31 -3.25
C HIS A 213 11.42 -21.35 -2.28
N THR A 214 11.24 -21.88 -1.07
CA THR A 214 12.21 -21.84 0.05
C THR A 214 13.63 -22.27 -0.33
N ASP A 215 13.74 -23.21 -1.27
CA ASP A 215 15.02 -23.84 -1.62
C ASP A 215 15.73 -23.16 -2.80
N VAL A 216 15.03 -22.31 -3.57
CA VAL A 216 15.53 -21.81 -4.88
C VAL A 216 15.36 -20.31 -5.09
N TRP A 217 14.58 -19.60 -4.25
CA TRP A 217 14.35 -18.17 -4.45
C TRP A 217 15.65 -17.35 -4.40
N ASN A 218 16.64 -17.81 -3.61
CA ASN A 218 17.96 -17.18 -3.49
C ASN A 218 18.84 -17.32 -4.74
N ASP A 219 18.56 -18.29 -5.61
CA ASP A 219 19.32 -18.52 -6.85
C ASP A 219 18.74 -17.73 -8.04
N LEU A 220 17.59 -17.08 -7.85
CA LEU A 220 16.95 -16.27 -8.87
C LEU A 220 17.51 -14.85 -8.87
N THR A 221 17.76 -14.31 -10.06
CA THR A 221 17.98 -12.88 -10.24
C THR A 221 16.67 -12.14 -10.01
N VAL A 222 16.40 -11.79 -8.76
CA VAL A 222 15.26 -10.94 -8.37
C VAL A 222 15.75 -9.50 -8.33
N ASP A 223 15.06 -8.62 -9.05
CA ASP A 223 15.36 -7.20 -9.07
C ASP A 223 14.06 -6.37 -9.06
N SER A 224 14.21 -5.05 -9.05
CA SER A 224 13.09 -4.11 -9.00
C SER A 224 12.18 -4.21 -10.23
N SER A 225 12.66 -4.75 -11.36
CA SER A 225 11.85 -4.95 -12.56
C SER A 225 10.93 -6.16 -12.47
N THR A 226 11.27 -7.17 -11.65
CA THR A 226 10.44 -8.36 -11.43
C THR A 226 9.47 -8.20 -10.27
N THR A 227 9.88 -7.51 -9.21
CA THR A 227 9.06 -7.34 -7.99
C THR A 227 8.27 -6.03 -7.95
N GLY A 228 8.72 -5.02 -8.71
CA GLY A 228 8.24 -3.65 -8.57
C GLY A 228 8.66 -2.98 -7.25
N LEU A 229 9.37 -3.65 -6.34
CA LEU A 229 9.88 -3.02 -5.13
C LEU A 229 11.09 -2.14 -5.47
N PRO A 230 11.25 -0.96 -4.84
CA PRO A 230 12.47 -0.19 -4.96
C PRO A 230 13.71 -1.00 -4.56
N THR A 231 14.83 -0.82 -5.26
CA THR A 231 16.07 -1.61 -5.12
C THR A 231 16.52 -1.69 -3.67
N LEU A 232 16.63 -0.55 -2.99
CA LEU A 232 17.01 -0.49 -1.58
C LEU A 232 16.07 -1.29 -0.66
N LEU A 233 14.77 -1.21 -0.92
CA LEU A 233 13.76 -1.91 -0.15
C LEU A 233 13.84 -3.42 -0.38
N LEU A 234 14.03 -3.82 -1.65
CA LEU A 234 14.18 -5.21 -2.05
C LEU A 234 15.45 -5.83 -1.46
N GLU A 235 16.60 -5.16 -1.57
CA GLU A 235 17.87 -5.62 -0.99
C GLU A 235 17.76 -5.80 0.53
N GLY A 236 17.20 -4.80 1.23
CA GLY A 236 16.95 -4.89 2.66
C GLY A 236 16.01 -6.04 3.04
N LEU A 237 14.99 -6.30 2.22
CA LEU A 237 14.05 -7.40 2.43
C LEU A 237 14.70 -8.77 2.18
N ILE A 238 15.53 -8.88 1.13
CA ILE A 238 16.33 -10.09 0.84
C ILE A 238 17.25 -10.40 2.01
N ASP A 239 17.99 -9.42 2.52
CA ASP A 239 18.90 -9.61 3.65
C ASP A 239 18.14 -10.01 4.91
N ARG A 240 17.03 -9.34 5.22
CA ARG A 240 16.15 -9.69 6.35
C ARG A 240 15.61 -11.12 6.25
N LEU A 241 15.20 -11.57 5.07
CA LEU A 241 14.66 -12.93 4.86
C LEU A 241 15.75 -14.01 4.85
N ARG A 242 16.99 -13.67 4.47
CA ARG A 242 18.16 -14.56 4.63
C ARG A 242 18.53 -14.76 6.09
N GLU A 243 18.50 -13.69 6.89
CA GLU A 243 18.81 -13.74 8.32
C GLU A 243 17.75 -14.52 9.11
N ARG A 244 16.46 -14.28 8.83
CA ARG A 244 15.34 -15.02 9.43
C ARG A 244 14.25 -15.23 8.37
N PRO A 245 14.17 -16.44 7.79
CA PRO A 245 13.15 -16.79 6.82
C PRO A 245 11.74 -16.58 7.37
N PHE A 246 10.84 -16.17 6.47
CA PHE A 246 9.45 -15.93 6.80
C PHE A 246 8.80 -17.19 7.38
N GLY A 247 8.02 -17.03 8.46
CA GLY A 247 7.31 -18.14 9.09
C GLY A 247 8.17 -19.02 10.02
N GLN A 248 9.43 -18.66 10.30
CA GLN A 248 10.22 -19.31 11.36
C GLN A 248 10.01 -18.68 12.75
N GLY A 249 9.12 -17.68 12.87
CA GLY A 249 8.72 -17.08 14.14
C GLY A 249 7.74 -17.95 14.96
N PRO A 250 7.40 -17.54 16.19
CA PRO A 250 6.43 -18.24 17.05
C PRO A 250 5.01 -18.31 16.47
N ALA A 251 4.76 -17.59 15.38
CA ALA A 251 3.51 -17.52 14.64
C ALA A 251 3.66 -18.10 13.22
N ALA A 252 4.36 -19.24 13.09
CA ALA A 252 4.68 -19.88 11.82
C ALA A 252 3.44 -20.06 10.92
N VAL A 253 3.41 -19.36 9.79
CA VAL A 253 2.38 -19.48 8.76
C VAL A 253 2.81 -20.60 7.80
N GLY A 254 2.06 -21.70 7.78
CA GLY A 254 2.22 -22.71 6.73
C GLY A 254 1.54 -22.27 5.44
N ALA A 255 2.05 -22.72 4.29
CA ALA A 255 1.50 -22.53 2.94
C ALA A 255 0.01 -22.91 2.79
N ALA A 256 -0.59 -23.56 3.79
CA ALA A 256 -2.02 -23.83 3.90
C ALA A 256 -2.91 -22.58 4.04
N ALA A 257 -2.39 -21.41 4.40
CA ALA A 257 -3.21 -20.22 4.72
C ALA A 257 -4.03 -19.64 3.54
N ARG A 258 -3.68 -19.96 2.29
CA ARG A 258 -4.23 -19.30 1.08
C ARG A 258 -5.68 -19.65 0.74
N GLY A 259 -6.25 -20.71 1.33
CA GLY A 259 -7.63 -21.14 1.10
C GLY A 259 -8.60 -20.88 2.25
N HIS A 260 -8.16 -20.18 3.31
CA HIS A 260 -8.87 -20.16 4.59
C HIS A 260 -9.27 -18.78 5.10
N VAL A 261 -9.25 -17.75 4.25
CA VAL A 261 -9.59 -16.40 4.67
C VAL A 261 -11.07 -16.13 4.41
N PRO A 262 -11.86 -15.76 5.43
CA PRO A 262 -13.25 -15.38 5.22
C PRO A 262 -13.35 -14.01 4.54
N LEU A 263 -14.27 -13.89 3.59
CA LEU A 263 -14.45 -12.67 2.78
C LEU A 263 -15.86 -12.11 2.95
N LEU A 264 -15.98 -10.78 2.91
CA LEU A 264 -17.28 -10.10 2.84
C LEU A 264 -17.65 -9.84 1.38
N GLY A 265 -18.91 -10.13 1.04
CA GLY A 265 -19.41 -9.91 -0.30
C GLY A 265 -20.81 -9.28 -0.33
N PHE A 266 -21.17 -8.76 -1.50
CA PHE A 266 -22.49 -8.25 -1.83
C PHE A 266 -23.02 -8.99 -3.07
N SER A 267 -24.12 -9.73 -2.90
CA SER A 267 -24.88 -10.32 -4.01
C SER A 267 -25.85 -9.27 -4.54
N GLU A 268 -25.63 -8.81 -5.77
CA GLU A 268 -26.56 -7.91 -6.46
C GLU A 268 -27.92 -8.58 -6.68
N ALA A 269 -27.92 -9.83 -7.14
CA ALA A 269 -29.12 -10.60 -7.45
C ALA A 269 -30.03 -10.79 -6.22
N ASP A 270 -29.44 -11.12 -5.07
CA ASP A 270 -30.17 -11.34 -3.81
C ASP A 270 -30.28 -10.06 -2.97
N ARG A 271 -29.59 -9.00 -3.38
CA ARG A 271 -29.39 -7.74 -2.64
C ARG A 271 -28.97 -7.99 -1.21
N GLN A 272 -27.94 -8.80 -1.02
CA GLN A 272 -27.58 -9.34 0.28
C GLN A 272 -26.09 -9.19 0.55
N ILE A 273 -25.76 -8.73 1.76
CA ILE A 273 -24.39 -8.79 2.27
C ILE A 273 -24.17 -10.19 2.87
N THR A 274 -23.09 -10.83 2.48
CA THR A 274 -22.72 -12.18 2.91
C THR A 274 -21.32 -12.17 3.52
N VAL A 275 -21.09 -13.09 4.46
CA VAL A 275 -19.75 -13.50 4.89
C VAL A 275 -19.50 -14.90 4.36
N GLY A 276 -18.40 -15.09 3.64
CA GLY A 276 -17.97 -16.39 3.13
C GLY A 276 -17.21 -17.16 4.19
N LEU A 277 -17.69 -18.35 4.55
CA LEU A 277 -16.99 -19.24 5.47
C LEU A 277 -15.99 -20.11 4.72
N PRO A 278 -14.72 -20.14 5.14
CA PRO A 278 -13.74 -21.05 4.57
C PRO A 278 -14.03 -22.50 4.97
N TYR A 279 -13.71 -23.43 4.08
CA TYR A 279 -13.72 -24.84 4.44
C TYR A 279 -12.54 -25.11 5.39
N PRO A 280 -12.79 -25.69 6.58
CA PRO A 280 -11.75 -25.86 7.59
C PRO A 280 -10.75 -26.96 7.21
N ALA A 281 -9.46 -26.74 7.51
CA ALA A 281 -8.38 -27.69 7.22
C ALA A 281 -8.38 -28.92 8.14
N SER A 282 -9.00 -28.83 9.32
CA SER A 282 -9.04 -29.87 10.34
C SER A 282 -10.44 -29.97 10.92
N GLU A 283 -10.91 -31.20 11.15
CA GLU A 283 -12.23 -31.52 11.71
C GLU A 283 -13.40 -30.82 10.98
N PRO A 284 -13.54 -30.96 9.63
CA PRO A 284 -14.57 -30.27 8.85
C PRO A 284 -16.01 -30.67 9.14
N GLU A 285 -16.20 -31.76 9.87
CA GLU A 285 -17.48 -32.17 10.43
C GLU A 285 -17.94 -31.31 11.61
N GLN A 286 -17.13 -30.35 12.08
CA GLN A 286 -17.53 -29.38 13.08
C GLN A 286 -18.08 -28.10 12.43
N PRO A 287 -19.12 -27.47 13.00
CA PRO A 287 -19.66 -26.24 12.46
C PRO A 287 -18.78 -25.03 12.83
N TRP A 288 -18.76 -24.05 11.94
CA TRP A 288 -18.38 -22.69 12.29
C TRP A 288 -19.44 -22.09 13.22
N LYS A 289 -18.99 -21.47 14.30
CA LYS A 289 -19.78 -20.54 15.11
C LYS A 289 -19.65 -19.16 14.52
N VAL A 290 -20.72 -18.68 13.91
CA VAL A 290 -20.83 -17.36 13.26
C VAL A 290 -21.61 -16.44 14.18
N SER A 291 -20.95 -15.41 14.70
CA SER A 291 -21.54 -14.42 15.61
C SER A 291 -21.68 -13.06 14.93
N PHE A 292 -22.89 -12.50 15.01
CA PHE A 292 -23.25 -11.18 14.50
C PHE A 292 -23.54 -10.27 15.70
N ASP A 293 -22.59 -9.40 16.10
CA ASP A 293 -22.64 -8.64 17.37
C ASP A 293 -23.13 -9.46 18.58
N GLY A 294 -22.65 -10.70 18.73
CA GLY A 294 -23.02 -11.61 19.83
C GLY A 294 -24.17 -12.58 19.55
N ASP A 295 -24.98 -12.38 18.49
CA ASP A 295 -25.97 -13.38 18.04
C ASP A 295 -25.25 -14.52 17.30
N THR A 296 -25.06 -15.65 17.97
CA THR A 296 -24.24 -16.77 17.47
C THR A 296 -25.09 -17.87 16.85
N ARG A 297 -24.67 -18.34 15.67
CA ARG A 297 -25.32 -19.41 14.90
C ARG A 297 -24.27 -20.42 14.44
N GLU A 298 -24.67 -21.68 14.36
CA GLU A 298 -23.81 -22.74 13.83
C GLU A 298 -24.06 -22.94 12.33
N ARG A 299 -22.99 -23.03 11.56
CA ARG A 299 -23.02 -23.24 10.11
C ARG A 299 -21.91 -24.19 9.70
N TYR A 300 -22.26 -25.22 8.93
CA TYR A 300 -21.29 -26.13 8.34
C TYR A 300 -20.73 -25.50 7.08
N ALA A 301 -19.42 -25.60 6.88
CA ALA A 301 -18.81 -25.22 5.61
C ALA A 301 -19.08 -26.32 4.58
N GLU A 302 -19.49 -25.92 3.38
CA GLU A 302 -19.78 -26.80 2.27
C GLU A 302 -18.50 -27.13 1.50
N ARG A 303 -18.36 -28.41 1.12
CA ARG A 303 -17.24 -28.85 0.31
C ARG A 303 -17.47 -28.43 -1.15
N GLY A 304 -16.47 -27.79 -1.76
CA GLY A 304 -16.49 -27.51 -3.19
C GLY A 304 -16.57 -28.79 -4.03
N TRP A 305 -17.48 -28.79 -5.00
CA TRP A 305 -17.62 -29.90 -5.94
C TRP A 305 -16.41 -29.97 -6.87
N GLY A 306 -15.79 -31.15 -7.01
CA GLY A 306 -14.64 -31.36 -7.89
C GLY A 306 -13.30 -30.79 -7.37
N VAL A 307 -13.25 -30.29 -6.14
CA VAL A 307 -12.01 -29.79 -5.52
C VAL A 307 -11.14 -30.96 -5.06
N VAL A 308 -9.90 -31.04 -5.57
CA VAL A 308 -8.90 -32.04 -5.17
C VAL A 308 -8.40 -31.80 -3.76
N ASP A 309 -7.95 -32.86 -3.08
CA ASP A 309 -7.44 -32.75 -1.71
C ASP A 309 -6.23 -31.80 -1.65
N GLY A 310 -6.31 -30.80 -0.76
CA GLY A 310 -5.29 -29.75 -0.61
C GLY A 310 -5.53 -28.48 -1.42
N ALA A 311 -6.51 -28.44 -2.31
CA ALA A 311 -6.91 -27.21 -3.01
C ALA A 311 -7.95 -26.38 -2.22
N ALA A 312 -8.00 -25.08 -2.49
CA ALA A 312 -8.95 -24.18 -1.83
C ALA A 312 -10.40 -24.51 -2.23
N HIS A 313 -11.27 -24.67 -1.22
CA HIS A 313 -12.70 -24.85 -1.43
C HIS A 313 -13.39 -23.48 -1.56
N PRO A 314 -14.51 -23.39 -2.32
CA PRO A 314 -15.31 -22.18 -2.38
C PRO A 314 -15.87 -21.83 -1.00
N LEU A 315 -15.99 -20.53 -0.74
CA LEU A 315 -16.53 -20.05 0.53
C LEU A 315 -18.03 -20.34 0.62
N THR A 316 -18.48 -20.78 1.79
CA THR A 316 -19.91 -20.99 2.06
C THR A 316 -20.55 -19.66 2.46
N PRO A 317 -21.46 -19.08 1.66
CA PRO A 317 -22.02 -17.77 1.95
C PRO A 317 -23.00 -17.82 3.12
N VAL A 318 -22.81 -16.94 4.10
CA VAL A 318 -23.74 -16.75 5.22
C VAL A 318 -24.30 -15.34 5.19
N PRO A 319 -25.63 -15.17 5.09
CA PRO A 319 -26.27 -13.86 5.12
C PRO A 319 -26.02 -13.03 6.39
N VAL A 320 -25.63 -11.77 6.20
CA VAL A 320 -25.61 -10.76 7.25
C VAL A 320 -26.95 -10.00 7.22
N ILE A 321 -27.87 -10.35 8.10
CA ILE A 321 -29.28 -9.90 8.01
C ILE A 321 -29.57 -8.54 8.68
N ARG A 322 -28.55 -7.84 9.20
CA ARG A 322 -28.65 -6.51 9.80
C ARG A 322 -27.27 -5.84 9.81
N PRO A 323 -27.20 -4.49 9.86
CA PRO A 323 -25.92 -3.81 10.07
C PRO A 323 -25.33 -4.20 11.43
N VAL A 324 -24.17 -4.84 11.40
CA VAL A 324 -23.39 -5.23 12.59
C VAL A 324 -22.05 -4.53 12.61
N ARG A 325 -21.48 -4.32 13.79
CA ARG A 325 -20.15 -3.75 13.93
C ARG A 325 -19.08 -4.76 13.52
N GLU A 326 -19.28 -6.00 13.93
CA GLU A 326 -18.34 -7.09 13.66
C GLU A 326 -19.06 -8.41 13.39
N VAL A 327 -18.39 -9.23 12.58
CA VAL A 327 -18.69 -10.66 12.39
C VAL A 327 -17.55 -11.45 13.01
N VAL A 328 -17.86 -12.35 13.93
CA VAL A 328 -16.86 -13.24 14.55
C VAL A 328 -17.10 -14.67 14.11
N LEU A 329 -16.10 -15.29 13.49
CA LEU A 329 -16.11 -16.66 13.03
C LEU A 329 -15.19 -17.48 13.92
N ARG A 330 -15.69 -18.58 14.47
CA ARG A 330 -14.89 -19.52 15.28
C ARG A 330 -15.09 -20.94 14.83
N HIS A 331 -14.01 -21.64 14.58
CA HIS A 331 -14.01 -23.08 14.30
C HIS A 331 -13.16 -23.78 15.36
N ALA A 332 -13.79 -24.63 16.18
CA ALA A 332 -13.12 -25.24 17.32
C ALA A 332 -12.03 -26.23 16.88
N GLY A 333 -12.33 -27.08 15.90
CA GLY A 333 -11.42 -28.14 15.47
C GLY A 333 -10.15 -27.69 14.75
N SER A 334 -10.15 -26.49 14.16
CA SER A 334 -8.95 -25.87 13.58
C SER A 334 -8.38 -24.75 14.46
N ALA A 335 -8.97 -24.51 15.64
CA ALA A 335 -8.71 -23.35 16.49
C ALA A 335 -8.75 -22.00 15.75
N ALA A 336 -9.43 -21.92 14.59
CA ALA A 336 -9.49 -20.72 13.78
C ALA A 336 -10.46 -19.72 14.41
N GLU A 337 -10.02 -18.48 14.56
CA GLU A 337 -10.85 -17.36 14.99
C GLU A 337 -10.60 -16.16 14.07
N HIS A 338 -11.64 -15.71 13.37
CA HIS A 338 -11.61 -14.52 12.54
C HIS A 338 -12.57 -13.47 13.09
N ARG A 339 -12.13 -12.22 13.10
CA ARG A 339 -12.96 -11.06 13.47
C ARG A 339 -12.96 -10.09 12.30
N ILE A 340 -14.12 -9.83 11.73
CA ILE A 340 -14.25 -9.05 10.51
C ILE A 340 -15.07 -7.80 10.84
N PRO A 341 -14.45 -6.60 10.85
CA PRO A 341 -15.18 -5.36 11.06
C PRO A 341 -16.06 -5.06 9.85
N LEU A 342 -17.35 -4.82 10.07
CA LEU A 342 -18.31 -4.55 8.99
C LEU A 342 -18.76 -3.09 8.99
N VAL A 343 -19.61 -2.67 9.94
CA VAL A 343 -20.10 -1.28 9.99
C VAL A 343 -19.37 -0.50 11.08
N ASP A 344 -18.58 0.50 10.66
CA ASP A 344 -18.08 1.52 11.57
C ASP A 344 -19.07 2.69 11.65
N LYS A 345 -19.34 3.19 12.86
CA LYS A 345 -20.19 4.36 13.07
C LYS A 345 -19.53 5.65 12.58
N SER A 346 -18.20 5.74 12.65
CA SER A 346 -17.41 6.87 12.11
C SER A 346 -17.06 6.74 10.63
N ASP A 347 -17.44 5.63 10.01
CA ASP A 347 -17.24 5.37 8.58
C ASP A 347 -18.25 4.31 8.10
N PRO A 348 -19.53 4.68 7.94
CA PRO A 348 -20.60 3.73 7.65
C PRO A 348 -20.73 3.39 6.16
N LEU A 349 -19.84 3.90 5.30
CA LEU A 349 -19.85 3.64 3.86
C LEU A 349 -19.17 2.30 3.56
N LEU A 350 -19.91 1.35 3.02
CA LEU A 350 -19.39 0.12 2.46
C LEU A 350 -19.37 0.22 0.95
N LEU A 351 -18.25 -0.14 0.33
CA LEU A 351 -18.08 -0.15 -1.13
C LEU A 351 -17.68 -1.56 -1.55
N PHE A 352 -18.27 -2.04 -2.64
CA PHE A 352 -17.93 -3.31 -3.24
C PHE A 352 -17.61 -3.09 -4.72
N ASP A 353 -16.67 -3.86 -5.27
CA ASP A 353 -16.48 -3.90 -6.71
C ASP A 353 -17.69 -4.57 -7.41
N LEU A 354 -17.66 -4.62 -8.74
CA LEU A 354 -18.75 -5.19 -9.55
C LEU A 354 -18.85 -6.71 -9.41
N GLU A 355 -17.78 -7.36 -8.97
CA GLU A 355 -17.75 -8.77 -8.57
C GLU A 355 -18.39 -9.00 -7.19
N GLY A 356 -18.74 -7.92 -6.48
CA GLY A 356 -19.38 -7.95 -5.19
C GLY A 356 -18.40 -8.11 -4.02
N MET A 357 -17.10 -7.97 -4.23
CA MET A 357 -16.08 -8.06 -3.17
C MET A 357 -15.94 -6.75 -2.42
N LEU A 358 -15.83 -6.81 -1.09
CA LEU A 358 -15.69 -5.60 -0.27
C LEU A 358 -14.37 -4.88 -0.58
N LEU A 359 -14.45 -3.61 -0.94
CA LEU A 359 -13.30 -2.72 -1.06
C LEU A 359 -12.90 -2.22 0.33
N HIS A 360 -11.63 -2.42 0.70
CA HIS A 360 -11.09 -1.89 1.95
C HIS A 360 -11.19 -0.36 2.00
N ARG A 361 -11.42 0.17 3.20
CA ARG A 361 -11.61 1.60 3.50
C ARG A 361 -10.43 2.48 3.10
N ARG A 362 -9.25 1.89 2.96
CA ARG A 362 -7.98 2.59 2.73
C ARG A 362 -7.39 2.32 1.36
N SER A 363 -8.00 1.42 0.58
CA SER A 363 -7.62 1.20 -0.81
C SER A 363 -8.09 2.37 -1.68
N ALA A 364 -7.28 2.71 -2.68
CA ALA A 364 -7.75 3.59 -3.75
C ALA A 364 -8.88 2.89 -4.53
N LEU A 365 -9.99 3.58 -4.66
CA LEU A 365 -11.19 3.09 -5.33
C LEU A 365 -10.95 2.96 -6.83
N PRO A 366 -11.54 1.94 -7.49
CA PRO A 366 -11.46 1.83 -8.94
C PRO A 366 -12.11 3.06 -9.60
N ARG A 367 -11.53 3.50 -10.72
CA ARG A 367 -12.08 4.57 -11.57
C ARG A 367 -13.19 4.02 -12.48
N ASP A 368 -14.16 3.34 -11.87
CA ASP A 368 -15.22 2.57 -12.52
C ASP A 368 -16.49 2.60 -11.64
N GLU A 369 -17.52 1.86 -12.02
CA GLU A 369 -18.70 1.65 -11.18
C GLU A 369 -18.39 0.78 -9.95
N VAL A 370 -19.04 1.10 -8.84
CA VAL A 370 -18.98 0.32 -7.58
C VAL A 370 -20.36 0.20 -6.96
N PHE A 371 -20.60 -0.88 -6.21
CA PHE A 371 -21.77 -0.95 -5.34
C PHE A 371 -21.49 -0.21 -4.04
N ALA A 372 -22.35 0.75 -3.70
CA ALA A 372 -22.25 1.50 -2.45
C ALA A 372 -23.43 1.18 -1.54
N VAL A 373 -23.13 0.72 -0.32
CA VAL A 373 -24.10 0.47 0.74
C VAL A 373 -23.87 1.44 1.89
N HIS A 374 -24.88 2.25 2.21
CA HIS A 374 -24.78 3.28 3.26
C HIS A 374 -26.16 3.61 3.86
N PRO A 375 -26.22 4.36 4.98
CA PRO A 375 -27.49 4.80 5.55
C PRO A 375 -28.31 5.67 4.57
N HIS A 376 -29.63 5.48 4.52
CA HIS A 376 -30.53 6.13 3.55
C HIS A 376 -30.57 7.67 3.65
N ASP A 377 -30.21 8.22 4.81
CA ASP A 377 -30.18 9.65 5.12
C ASP A 377 -28.82 10.29 4.84
N ALA A 378 -27.90 9.55 4.19
CA ALA A 378 -26.59 10.04 3.79
C ALA A 378 -26.43 10.06 2.26
N VAL A 379 -25.60 10.97 1.76
CA VAL A 379 -25.36 11.17 0.32
C VAL A 379 -23.87 11.07 0.03
N ILE A 380 -23.50 10.34 -1.02
CA ILE A 380 -22.12 10.28 -1.51
C ILE A 380 -21.90 11.50 -2.39
N VAL A 381 -20.86 12.26 -2.10
CA VAL A 381 -20.50 13.50 -2.80
C VAL A 381 -19.06 13.44 -3.33
N ASP A 382 -18.82 14.24 -4.35
CA ASP A 382 -17.48 14.57 -4.82
C ASP A 382 -16.67 15.26 -3.74
N ALA A 383 -15.43 14.83 -3.52
CA ALA A 383 -14.62 15.49 -2.51
C ALA A 383 -14.15 16.90 -2.92
N ALA A 384 -14.01 17.20 -4.22
CA ALA A 384 -13.54 18.50 -4.70
C ALA A 384 -14.69 19.51 -4.84
N SER A 385 -15.78 19.12 -5.49
CA SER A 385 -16.92 20.01 -5.76
C SER A 385 -18.01 19.99 -4.68
N GLY A 386 -18.10 18.93 -3.87
CA GLY A 386 -19.19 18.72 -2.91
C GLY A 386 -20.52 18.32 -3.57
N GLU A 387 -20.55 18.15 -4.90
CA GLU A 387 -21.75 17.76 -5.63
C GLU A 387 -22.04 16.28 -5.46
N PRO A 388 -23.32 15.85 -5.40
CA PRO A 388 -23.69 14.44 -5.33
C PRO A 388 -23.06 13.62 -6.46
N VAL A 389 -22.54 12.44 -6.13
CA VAL A 389 -22.08 11.48 -7.14
C VAL A 389 -23.29 10.82 -7.79
N ALA A 390 -23.28 10.74 -9.12
CA ALA A 390 -24.36 10.14 -9.89
C ALA A 390 -24.47 8.65 -9.56
N SER A 391 -25.70 8.16 -9.41
CA SER A 391 -25.99 6.74 -9.31
C SER A 391 -26.50 6.23 -10.65
N SER A 392 -25.89 5.18 -11.19
CA SER A 392 -26.37 4.51 -12.40
C SER A 392 -27.62 3.67 -12.10
N GLU A 393 -27.66 3.01 -10.94
CA GLU A 393 -28.80 2.18 -10.52
C GLU A 393 -29.08 2.28 -9.02
N ASN A 394 -30.37 2.22 -8.63
CA ASN A 394 -30.80 2.11 -7.25
C ASN A 394 -31.30 0.68 -6.97
N LEU A 395 -30.51 -0.07 -6.20
CA LEU A 395 -30.79 -1.46 -5.84
C LEU A 395 -31.77 -1.57 -4.66
N GLY A 396 -32.07 -0.46 -3.99
CA GLY A 396 -32.95 -0.41 -2.81
C GLY A 396 -32.24 -0.85 -1.53
N SER A 397 -32.98 -1.27 -0.52
CA SER A 397 -32.38 -1.70 0.76
C SER A 397 -31.84 -3.13 0.67
N PRO A 398 -30.60 -3.39 1.16
CA PRO A 398 -30.13 -4.76 1.33
C PRO A 398 -31.05 -5.58 2.23
N ALA A 399 -31.13 -6.89 1.97
CA ALA A 399 -32.00 -7.82 2.68
C ALA A 399 -31.77 -7.77 4.20
N GLY A 400 -32.78 -7.30 4.94
CA GLY A 400 -32.75 -7.17 6.40
C GLY A 400 -32.14 -5.86 6.94
N TRP A 401 -31.49 -5.06 6.09
CA TRP A 401 -30.83 -3.81 6.48
C TRP A 401 -31.79 -2.61 6.42
N ARG A 402 -32.68 -2.53 7.42
CA ARG A 402 -33.64 -1.42 7.53
C ARG A 402 -32.91 -0.08 7.75
N GLY A 403 -33.31 0.95 7.00
CA GLY A 403 -32.71 2.29 7.09
C GLY A 403 -31.40 2.45 6.30
N TRP A 404 -31.03 1.45 5.51
CA TRP A 404 -29.89 1.45 4.60
C TRP A 404 -30.35 1.35 3.15
N GLN A 405 -29.48 1.73 2.23
CA GLN A 405 -29.68 1.59 0.80
C GLN A 405 -28.40 1.13 0.11
N ALA A 406 -28.59 0.42 -0.99
CA ALA A 406 -27.58 -0.01 -1.95
C ALA A 406 -27.83 0.68 -3.29
N ARG A 407 -26.76 1.13 -3.94
CA ARG A 407 -26.80 1.75 -5.27
C ARG A 407 -25.51 1.48 -6.02
N THR A 408 -25.58 1.47 -7.34
CA THR A 408 -24.41 1.48 -8.21
C THR A 408 -24.00 2.93 -8.43
N VAL A 409 -22.73 3.25 -8.20
CA VAL A 409 -22.17 4.60 -8.23
C VAL A 409 -21.02 4.64 -9.22
N ASP A 410 -21.04 5.61 -10.14
CA ASP A 410 -20.00 5.80 -11.15
C ASP A 410 -18.89 6.73 -10.63
N LEU A 411 -17.67 6.19 -10.53
CA LEU A 411 -16.48 6.92 -10.09
C LEU A 411 -15.55 7.33 -11.25
N SER A 412 -15.87 7.03 -12.51
CA SER A 412 -14.96 7.22 -13.65
C SER A 412 -14.51 8.67 -13.86
N GLY A 413 -15.36 9.64 -13.48
CA GLY A 413 -15.08 11.07 -13.58
C GLY A 413 -14.55 11.72 -12.30
N ARG A 414 -14.19 10.93 -11.28
CA ARG A 414 -13.94 11.41 -9.91
C ARG A 414 -12.53 11.09 -9.47
N ASP A 415 -11.94 11.99 -8.68
CA ASP A 415 -10.62 11.76 -8.07
C ASP A 415 -10.73 11.41 -6.58
N ALA A 416 -11.86 11.76 -5.95
CA ALA A 416 -12.15 11.39 -4.57
C ALA A 416 -13.64 11.55 -4.23
N ILE A 417 -14.11 10.76 -3.26
CA ILE A 417 -15.49 10.81 -2.75
C ILE A 417 -15.55 10.91 -1.22
N ARG A 418 -16.68 11.39 -0.71
CA ARG A 418 -17.03 11.44 0.72
C ARG A 418 -18.49 11.07 0.94
N LEU A 419 -18.82 10.55 2.12
CA LEU A 419 -20.20 10.38 2.57
C LEU A 419 -20.59 11.55 3.47
N GLN A 420 -21.70 12.22 3.16
CA GLN A 420 -22.21 13.35 3.93
C GLN A 420 -23.61 13.09 4.50
N ARG A 421 -23.86 13.65 5.68
CA ARG A 421 -25.19 13.74 6.29
C ARG A 421 -25.38 15.12 6.88
N ASN A 422 -26.48 15.79 6.52
CA ASN A 422 -26.79 17.15 6.98
C ASN A 422 -25.64 18.15 6.75
N GLY A 423 -24.87 17.99 5.66
CA GLY A 423 -23.71 18.83 5.34
C GLY A 423 -22.44 18.55 6.14
N GLY A 424 -22.45 17.57 7.06
CA GLY A 424 -21.25 17.10 7.76
C GLY A 424 -20.72 15.81 7.15
N ASP A 425 -19.40 15.68 7.09
CA ASP A 425 -18.74 14.45 6.62
C ASP A 425 -18.89 13.32 7.65
N LEU A 426 -19.30 12.14 7.19
CA LEU A 426 -19.48 10.92 7.97
C LEU A 426 -18.33 9.93 7.83
N CYS A 427 -17.42 10.13 6.88
CA CYS A 427 -16.24 9.29 6.68
C CYS A 427 -15.06 10.14 6.20
N PRO A 428 -13.82 9.64 6.35
CA PRO A 428 -12.67 10.19 5.66
C PRO A 428 -12.86 10.21 4.14
N THR A 429 -12.15 11.10 3.45
CA THR A 429 -12.08 11.11 1.98
C THR A 429 -11.54 9.79 1.46
N ARG A 430 -12.22 9.21 0.46
CA ARG A 430 -11.76 8.04 -0.29
C ARG A 430 -11.18 8.50 -1.61
N GLU A 431 -9.92 8.20 -1.87
CA GLU A 431 -9.27 8.51 -3.13
C GLU A 431 -9.70 7.52 -4.22
N VAL A 432 -9.90 8.01 -5.44
CA VAL A 432 -10.14 7.21 -6.64
C VAL A 432 -8.84 7.20 -7.43
N ARG A 433 -8.46 6.04 -7.99
CA ARG A 433 -7.21 5.91 -8.75
C ARG A 433 -7.12 6.96 -9.87
N ALA A 434 -5.95 7.57 -10.02
CA ALA A 434 -5.71 8.61 -11.02
C ALA A 434 -5.78 8.08 -12.48
N VAL A 435 -5.43 6.81 -12.66
CA VAL A 435 -5.52 6.07 -13.93
C VAL A 435 -6.35 4.83 -13.62
N GLY A 436 -7.15 4.33 -14.58
CA GLY A 436 -7.81 3.03 -14.39
C GLY A 436 -6.79 1.93 -14.01
N ALA A 437 -7.23 0.81 -13.46
CA ALA A 437 -6.30 -0.29 -13.24
C ALA A 437 -5.88 -0.92 -14.59
N PRO A 438 -4.58 -1.12 -14.87
CA PRO A 438 -4.18 -1.96 -15.99
C PRO A 438 -4.69 -3.39 -15.75
N ARG A 439 -5.19 -4.05 -16.79
CA ARG A 439 -5.65 -5.45 -16.71
C ARG A 439 -4.61 -6.36 -17.33
N LEU A 440 -4.18 -7.37 -16.59
CA LEU A 440 -3.29 -8.42 -17.06
C LEU A 440 -4.14 -9.61 -17.54
N GLU A 441 -4.03 -9.95 -18.80
CA GLU A 441 -4.68 -11.11 -19.40
C GLU A 441 -3.63 -12.20 -19.65
N LEU A 442 -3.72 -13.28 -18.88
CA LEU A 442 -2.90 -14.48 -19.03
C LEU A 442 -3.66 -15.55 -19.80
N ALA A 443 -2.95 -16.27 -20.69
CA ALA A 443 -3.46 -17.52 -21.23
C ALA A 443 -3.44 -18.62 -20.16
N TYR A 444 -4.06 -19.77 -20.44
CA TYR A 444 -3.91 -20.94 -19.56
C TYR A 444 -2.46 -21.44 -19.57
N PRO A 445 -1.90 -21.86 -18.41
CA PRO A 445 -0.56 -22.43 -18.34
C PRO A 445 -0.48 -23.76 -19.09
N LEU A 446 0.70 -24.08 -19.62
CA LEU A 446 0.99 -25.36 -20.27
C LEU A 446 1.09 -26.46 -19.21
N GLU A 447 0.16 -27.40 -19.26
CA GLU A 447 0.10 -28.51 -18.31
C GLU A 447 1.35 -29.40 -18.42
N GLY A 448 1.95 -29.73 -17.27
CA GLY A 448 3.14 -30.57 -17.20
C GLY A 448 4.45 -29.91 -17.66
N VAL A 449 4.43 -28.62 -17.98
CA VAL A 449 5.62 -27.86 -18.39
C VAL A 449 5.86 -26.73 -17.39
N SER A 450 6.98 -26.82 -16.68
CA SER A 450 7.45 -25.78 -15.77
C SER A 450 8.84 -25.29 -16.19
N THR A 451 9.23 -24.10 -15.73
CA THR A 451 10.64 -23.69 -15.77
C THR A 451 11.50 -24.64 -14.93
N THR A 452 12.82 -24.56 -15.06
CA THR A 452 13.76 -25.26 -14.17
C THR A 452 13.62 -24.84 -12.69
N SER A 453 13.01 -23.68 -12.45
CA SER A 453 12.66 -23.16 -11.12
C SER A 453 11.24 -23.51 -10.67
N GLY A 454 10.48 -24.31 -11.42
CA GLY A 454 9.14 -24.77 -11.04
C GLY A 454 7.99 -23.84 -11.40
N LEU A 455 8.24 -22.73 -12.10
CA LEU A 455 7.21 -21.75 -12.48
C LEU A 455 6.38 -22.23 -13.68
N SER A 456 5.10 -21.87 -13.71
CA SER A 456 4.18 -22.17 -14.82
C SER A 456 4.65 -21.51 -16.12
N VAL A 457 4.65 -22.28 -17.22
CA VAL A 457 4.99 -21.77 -18.55
C VAL A 457 3.71 -21.48 -19.34
N TYR A 458 3.60 -20.27 -19.90
CA TYR A 458 2.43 -19.85 -20.68
C TYR A 458 2.71 -19.95 -22.19
N PRO A 459 1.72 -20.38 -23.02
CA PRO A 459 1.92 -20.58 -24.46
C PRO A 459 2.04 -19.28 -25.26
N THR A 460 1.57 -18.18 -24.69
CA THR A 460 1.58 -16.85 -25.32
C THR A 460 2.07 -15.80 -24.34
N ARG A 461 2.59 -14.69 -24.86
CA ARG A 461 2.94 -13.54 -24.03
C ARG A 461 1.68 -12.97 -23.36
N PRO A 462 1.74 -12.55 -22.09
CA PRO A 462 0.65 -11.82 -21.44
C PRO A 462 0.31 -10.54 -22.23
N ILE A 463 -0.97 -10.19 -22.22
CA ILE A 463 -1.46 -8.92 -22.74
C ILE A 463 -1.75 -8.01 -21.55
N ILE A 464 -1.18 -6.80 -21.57
CA ILE A 464 -1.49 -5.75 -20.60
C ILE A 464 -2.36 -4.72 -21.31
N THR A 465 -3.60 -4.58 -20.84
CA THR A 465 -4.50 -3.53 -21.30
C THR A 465 -4.34 -2.32 -20.37
N LEU A 466 -3.73 -1.26 -20.89
CA LEU A 466 -3.62 0.00 -20.18
C LEU A 466 -4.93 0.79 -20.29
N PRO A 467 -5.37 1.47 -19.23
CA PRO A 467 -6.52 2.36 -19.32
C PRO A 467 -6.19 3.55 -20.23
N PRO A 468 -7.22 4.20 -20.80
CA PRO A 468 -7.02 5.44 -21.55
C PRO A 468 -6.36 6.48 -20.65
N CYS A 469 -5.16 6.93 -21.04
CA CYS A 469 -4.44 7.98 -20.33
C CYS A 469 -5.25 9.29 -20.40
N PRO A 470 -5.54 9.96 -19.27
CA PRO A 470 -6.12 11.30 -19.32
C PRO A 470 -5.14 12.21 -20.04
N ARG A 471 -5.59 12.84 -21.13
CA ARG A 471 -4.75 13.78 -21.88
C ARG A 471 -4.32 14.92 -20.95
N PRO A 472 -3.03 15.27 -20.88
CA PRO A 472 -2.63 16.49 -20.18
C PRO A 472 -3.15 17.70 -20.98
N GLY A 473 -4.10 18.43 -20.39
CA GLY A 473 -4.55 19.73 -20.89
C GLY A 473 -6.01 19.82 -21.33
N SER A 474 -6.91 19.96 -20.36
CA SER A 474 -8.12 20.78 -20.50
C SER A 474 -8.59 21.22 -19.11
N GLN A 475 -7.81 22.08 -18.47
CA GLN A 475 -8.30 23.09 -17.53
C GLN A 475 -7.84 24.46 -18.01
#